data_AF-A0A7C3GJ73-F1
#
_entry.id   AF-A0A7C3GJ73-F1
#
_cell.length_a   1.000
_cell.length_b   1.000
_cell.length_c   1.000
_cell.angle_alpha   90.00
_cell.angle_beta   90.00
_cell.angle_gamma   90.00
#
_symmetry.space_group_name_H-M   'P 1'
#
loop_
_entity.id
_entity.type
_entity.pdbx_description
1 polymer ?
#
loop_
_entity_poly.entity_id
_entity_poly.type
_entity_poly.pdbx_seq_one_letter_code
_entity_poly.pdbx_strand_id
1 'polypeptide(L)'
;MVGQQIIQDPLTESDLIGLQTLEKVWMRRDYLRAQLSQFSKKRRQEFLEKVDLETKWERYAFSRFRNLPAGEKIGMKQLVDEIEMTFDFTLNWWQKKRLYQVRQKIYHLRMKEKRLQKPANK
;
A
#
# COMPACT_ATOMS: atom_id res chain seq x y z
N MET A 1 -3.55 6.93 -29.79
CA MET A 1 -2.58 7.52 -28.83
C MET A 1 -3.24 8.77 -28.27
N VAL A 2 -3.82 8.70 -27.07
CA VAL A 2 -4.51 9.85 -26.45
C VAL A 2 -3.54 10.49 -25.47
N GLY A 3 -2.74 11.43 -25.96
CA GLY A 3 -2.01 12.36 -25.10
C GLY A 3 -2.97 13.43 -24.62
N GLN A 4 -3.76 13.14 -23.59
CA GLN A 4 -4.53 14.16 -22.89
C GLN A 4 -3.54 15.04 -22.13
N GLN A 5 -3.37 16.30 -22.54
CA GLN A 5 -2.81 17.34 -21.69
C GLN A 5 -3.81 17.57 -20.56
N ILE A 6 -3.48 17.12 -19.36
CA ILE A 6 -4.45 16.94 -18.26
C ILE A 6 -4.83 18.26 -17.55
N ILE A 7 -4.08 19.34 -17.73
CA ILE A 7 -4.38 20.66 -17.13
C ILE A 7 -3.86 21.73 -18.10
N GLN A 8 -4.72 22.66 -18.51
CA GLN A 8 -4.29 23.82 -19.31
C GLN A 8 -3.72 24.89 -18.38
N ASP A 9 -2.73 25.64 -18.88
CA ASP A 9 -2.17 26.82 -18.21
C ASP A 9 -2.35 28.04 -19.14
N PRO A 10 -3.21 29.03 -18.79
CA PRO A 10 -3.95 29.17 -17.54
C PRO A 10 -5.11 28.17 -17.39
N LEU A 11 -5.49 27.90 -16.14
CA LEU A 11 -6.61 27.02 -15.80
C LEU A 11 -7.93 27.52 -16.40
N THR A 12 -8.72 26.59 -16.94
CA THR A 12 -10.06 26.91 -17.42
C THR A 12 -11.03 27.07 -16.26
N GLU A 13 -12.17 27.74 -16.48
CA GLU A 13 -13.23 27.87 -15.47
C GLU A 13 -13.74 26.50 -14.99
N SER A 14 -13.84 25.52 -15.90
CA SER A 14 -14.17 24.14 -15.54
C SER A 14 -13.16 23.49 -14.60
N ASP A 15 -11.86 23.75 -14.79
CA ASP A 15 -10.81 23.22 -13.91
C ASP A 15 -10.93 23.83 -12.51
N LEU A 16 -11.20 25.14 -12.43
CA LEU A 16 -11.40 25.84 -11.17
C LEU A 16 -12.62 25.30 -10.39
N ILE A 17 -13.74 25.07 -11.07
CA ILE A 17 -14.94 24.47 -10.45
C ILE A 17 -14.63 23.05 -9.95
N GLY A 18 -13.91 22.25 -10.74
CA GLY A 18 -13.48 20.91 -10.35
C GLY A 18 -12.59 20.92 -9.10
N LEU A 19 -11.61 21.83 -9.04
CA LEU A 19 -10.71 21.99 -7.90
C LEU A 19 -11.44 22.47 -6.64
N GLN A 20 -12.34 23.44 -6.74
CA GLN A 20 -13.16 23.90 -5.62
C GLN A 20 -14.07 22.79 -5.07
N THR A 21 -14.58 21.93 -5.98
CA THR A 21 -15.40 20.78 -5.58
C THR A 21 -14.54 19.75 -4.86
N LEU A 22 -13.35 19.44 -5.39
CA LEU A 22 -12.40 18.56 -4.74
C LEU A 22 -11.99 19.10 -3.37
N GLU A 23 -11.65 20.38 -3.24
CA GLU A 23 -11.33 21.01 -1.95
C GLU A 23 -12.44 20.79 -0.91
N LYS A 24 -13.71 20.97 -1.30
CA LYS A 24 -14.85 20.77 -0.40
C LYS A 24 -15.06 19.32 0.02
N VAL A 25 -14.72 18.35 -0.84
CA VAL A 25 -15.01 16.91 -0.63
C VAL A 25 -13.79 16.15 -0.09
N TRP A 26 -12.57 16.63 -0.37
CA TRP A 26 -11.33 15.94 -0.08
C TRP A 26 -11.19 15.66 1.41
N MET A 27 -10.89 14.39 1.73
CA MET A 27 -10.74 13.90 3.10
C MET A 27 -11.96 14.09 4.03
N ARG A 28 -13.13 14.50 3.52
CA ARG A 28 -14.34 14.56 4.34
C ARG A 28 -14.77 13.15 4.74
N ARG A 29 -14.88 12.93 6.05
CA ARG A 29 -15.14 11.62 6.65
C ARG A 29 -16.38 10.93 6.08
N ASP A 30 -17.45 11.66 5.82
CA ASP A 30 -18.72 11.08 5.39
C ASP A 30 -18.64 10.56 3.95
N TYR A 31 -17.97 11.30 3.06
CA TYR A 31 -17.70 10.86 1.69
C TYR A 31 -16.73 9.67 1.65
N LEU A 32 -15.65 9.72 2.44
CA LEU A 32 -14.72 8.59 2.56
C LEU A 32 -15.43 7.33 3.08
N ARG A 33 -16.33 7.48 4.07
CA ARG A 33 -17.12 6.35 4.60
C ARG A 33 -18.04 5.78 3.53
N ALA A 34 -18.73 6.62 2.77
CA ALA A 34 -19.60 6.19 1.68
C ALA A 34 -18.81 5.43 0.59
N GLN A 35 -17.66 5.96 0.16
CA GLN A 35 -16.77 5.30 -0.79
C GLN A 35 -16.27 3.95 -0.27
N LEU A 36 -15.80 3.89 0.99
CA LEU A 36 -15.29 2.66 1.58
C LEU A 36 -16.40 1.64 1.87
N SER A 37 -17.65 2.06 2.06
CA SER A 37 -18.78 1.17 2.34
C SER A 37 -19.05 0.16 1.22
N GLN A 38 -18.68 0.51 -0.01
CA GLN A 38 -18.79 -0.37 -1.18
C GLN A 38 -17.81 -1.55 -1.14
N PHE A 39 -16.78 -1.50 -0.28
CA PHE A 39 -15.81 -2.56 -0.13
C PHE A 39 -16.13 -3.48 1.05
N SER A 40 -15.93 -4.78 0.84
CA SER A 40 -16.01 -5.77 1.92
C SER A 40 -15.05 -5.42 3.06
N LYS A 41 -15.35 -5.88 4.29
CA LYS A 41 -14.50 -5.64 5.47
C LYS A 41 -13.05 -6.09 5.22
N LYS A 42 -12.88 -7.25 4.59
CA LYS A 42 -11.57 -7.79 4.21
C LYS A 42 -10.84 -6.85 3.23
N ARG A 43 -11.51 -6.40 2.17
CA ARG A 43 -10.92 -5.51 1.17
C ARG A 43 -10.55 -4.14 1.75
N ARG A 44 -11.37 -3.59 2.65
CA ARG A 44 -11.02 -2.37 3.40
C ARG A 44 -9.77 -2.55 4.25
N GLN A 45 -9.66 -3.68 4.95
CA GLN A 45 -8.48 -3.97 5.76
C GLN A 45 -7.22 -4.12 4.88
N GLU A 46 -7.29 -4.86 3.77
CA GLU A 46 -6.18 -4.99 2.84
C GLU A 46 -5.74 -3.65 2.25
N PHE A 47 -6.70 -2.75 1.96
CA PHE A 47 -6.41 -1.40 1.48
C PHE A 47 -5.62 -0.60 2.53
N LEU A 48 -6.06 -0.63 3.79
CA LEU A 48 -5.37 0.05 4.90
C LEU A 48 -3.98 -0.55 5.17
N GLU A 49 -3.82 -1.87 5.00
CA GLU A 49 -2.52 -2.54 5.20
C GLU A 49 -1.49 -2.18 4.12
N LYS A 50 -1.91 -1.73 2.94
CA LYS A 50 -1.04 -1.42 1.80
C LYS A 50 -0.93 0.08 1.49
N VAL A 51 -1.60 0.95 2.26
CA VAL A 51 -1.73 2.38 1.94
C VAL A 51 -0.41 3.14 1.87
N ASP A 52 0.60 2.69 2.61
CA ASP A 52 1.96 3.24 2.68
C ASP A 52 2.93 2.60 1.68
N LEU A 53 2.47 1.66 0.84
CA LEU A 53 3.27 1.00 -0.18
C LEU A 53 3.07 1.70 -1.52
N GLU A 54 3.90 2.71 -1.77
CA GLU A 54 3.77 3.60 -2.93
C GLU A 54 4.18 2.87 -4.22
N THR A 55 5.26 2.09 -4.15
CA THR A 55 5.87 1.49 -5.33
C THR A 55 5.35 0.08 -5.62
N LYS A 56 5.54 -0.38 -6.88
CA LYS A 56 5.20 -1.76 -7.27
C LYS A 56 6.08 -2.78 -6.54
N TRP A 57 7.37 -2.48 -6.37
CA TRP A 57 8.30 -3.38 -5.70
C TRP A 57 8.02 -3.50 -4.19
N GLU A 58 7.56 -2.43 -3.53
CA GLU A 58 7.13 -2.49 -2.12
C GLU A 58 5.91 -3.40 -1.94
N ARG A 59 4.92 -3.26 -2.83
CA ARG A 59 3.73 -4.14 -2.84
C ARG A 59 4.10 -5.59 -3.13
N TYR A 60 5.06 -5.82 -4.03
CA TYR A 60 5.60 -7.14 -4.30
C TYR A 60 6.29 -7.73 -3.06
N ALA A 61 7.21 -6.99 -2.44
CA ALA A 61 7.90 -7.40 -1.22
C ALA A 61 6.91 -7.73 -0.09
N PHE A 62 5.89 -6.89 0.09
CA PHE A 62 4.83 -7.13 1.05
C PHE A 62 4.11 -8.45 0.78
N SER A 63 3.72 -8.69 -0.48
CA SER A 63 3.07 -9.93 -0.90
C SER A 63 3.96 -11.15 -0.65
N ARG A 64 5.25 -11.09 -1.04
CA ARG A 64 6.21 -12.18 -0.84
C ARG A 64 6.35 -12.55 0.62
N PHE A 65 6.62 -11.57 1.49
CA PHE A 65 6.70 -11.82 2.94
C PHE A 65 5.37 -12.31 3.54
N ARG A 66 4.24 -11.80 3.07
CA ARG A 66 2.92 -12.16 3.59
C ARG A 66 2.59 -13.62 3.29
N ASN A 67 2.89 -14.06 2.07
CA ASN A 67 2.57 -15.39 1.56
C ASN A 67 3.62 -16.46 1.88
N LEU A 68 4.69 -16.12 2.62
CA LEU A 68 5.64 -17.13 3.10
C LEU A 68 4.95 -18.19 3.96
N PRO A 69 5.18 -19.48 3.70
CA PRO A 69 4.69 -20.58 4.53
C PRO A 69 5.08 -20.44 6.01
N ALA A 70 4.30 -21.07 6.88
CA ALA A 70 4.58 -21.07 8.31
C ALA A 70 5.91 -21.80 8.59
N GLY A 71 6.82 -21.14 9.31
CA GLY A 71 8.15 -21.69 9.61
C GLY A 71 9.24 -21.26 8.62
N GLU A 72 8.87 -20.84 7.42
CA GLU A 72 9.82 -20.34 6.43
C GLU A 72 10.27 -18.91 6.70
N LYS A 73 11.51 -18.63 6.33
CA LYS A 73 12.13 -17.31 6.42
C LYS A 73 12.84 -17.02 5.11
N ILE A 74 12.57 -15.85 4.52
CA ILE A 74 13.36 -15.32 3.42
C ILE A 74 14.45 -14.40 3.96
N GLY A 75 15.67 -14.55 3.46
CA GLY A 75 16.76 -13.64 3.76
C GLY A 75 16.55 -12.28 3.12
N MET A 76 17.00 -11.20 3.77
CA MET A 76 16.91 -9.86 3.18
C MET A 76 17.72 -9.73 1.90
N LYS A 77 18.91 -10.34 1.86
CA LYS A 77 19.75 -10.37 0.65
C LYS A 77 19.01 -11.05 -0.50
N GLN A 78 18.47 -12.25 -0.26
CA GLN A 78 17.69 -12.99 -1.24
C GLN A 78 16.51 -12.18 -1.80
N LEU A 79 15.76 -11.47 -0.92
CA LEU A 79 14.64 -10.66 -1.38
C LEU A 79 15.08 -9.40 -2.14
N VAL A 80 16.20 -8.79 -1.74
CA VAL A 80 16.81 -7.68 -2.49
C VAL A 80 17.16 -8.15 -3.90
N ASP A 81 17.90 -9.26 -4.01
CA ASP A 81 18.31 -9.82 -5.29
C ASP A 81 17.09 -10.16 -6.17
N GLU A 82 16.04 -10.77 -5.59
CA GLU A 82 14.77 -11.07 -6.27
C GLU A 82 14.07 -9.82 -6.79
N ILE A 83 14.03 -8.74 -5.99
CA ILE A 83 13.42 -7.46 -6.39
C ILE A 83 14.22 -6.80 -7.50
N GLU A 84 15.54 -6.74 -7.35
CA GLU A 84 16.42 -6.09 -8.32
C GLU A 84 16.33 -6.79 -9.68
N MET A 85 16.27 -8.13 -9.69
CA MET A 85 16.04 -8.91 -10.91
C MET A 85 14.64 -8.75 -11.50
N THR A 86 13.59 -8.70 -10.66
CA THR A 86 12.19 -8.66 -11.15
C THR A 86 11.83 -7.30 -11.75
N PHE A 87 12.37 -6.23 -11.19
CA PHE A 87 12.02 -4.86 -11.55
C PHE A 87 13.13 -4.12 -12.32
N ASP A 88 14.23 -4.81 -12.62
CA ASP A 88 15.37 -4.32 -13.42
C ASP A 88 15.94 -3.00 -12.90
N PHE A 89 16.20 -2.93 -11.58
CA PHE A 89 16.84 -1.77 -10.95
C PHE A 89 17.60 -2.17 -9.69
N THR A 90 18.55 -1.34 -9.26
CA THR A 90 19.30 -1.58 -8.02
C THR A 90 18.70 -0.79 -6.85
N LEU A 91 18.51 -1.47 -5.71
CA LEU A 91 17.96 -0.84 -4.52
C LEU A 91 19.03 0.02 -3.85
N ASN A 92 18.73 1.32 -3.73
CA ASN A 92 19.55 2.22 -2.94
C ASN A 92 19.36 1.99 -1.43
N TRP A 93 20.17 2.65 -0.60
CA TRP A 93 20.12 2.48 0.85
C TRP A 93 18.75 2.81 1.46
N TRP A 94 18.07 3.87 0.99
CA TRP A 94 16.75 4.27 1.47
C TRP A 94 15.68 3.22 1.13
N GLN A 95 15.73 2.67 -0.08
CA GLN A 95 14.81 1.62 -0.51
C GLN A 95 15.07 0.31 0.24
N LYS A 96 16.34 -0.03 0.53
CA LYS A 96 16.68 -1.16 1.40
C LYS A 96 16.14 -0.95 2.81
N LYS A 97 16.30 0.24 3.40
CA LYS A 97 15.71 0.60 4.70
C LYS A 97 14.18 0.47 4.67
N ARG A 98 13.54 0.91 3.60
CA ARG A 98 12.10 0.78 3.39
C ARG A 98 11.66 -0.68 3.32
N LEU A 99 12.43 -1.54 2.65
CA LEU A 99 12.19 -2.99 2.61
C LEU A 99 12.22 -3.63 4.01
N TYR A 100 13.12 -3.20 4.89
CA TYR A 100 13.12 -3.63 6.31
C TYR A 100 11.85 -3.21 7.04
N GLN A 101 11.34 -1.99 6.80
CA GLN A 101 10.09 -1.52 7.39
C GLN A 101 8.90 -2.36 6.92
N VAL A 102 8.82 -2.69 5.62
CA VAL A 102 7.81 -3.59 5.07
C VAL A 102 7.84 -4.95 5.80
N ARG A 103 9.03 -5.50 6.00
CA ARG A 103 9.22 -6.76 6.73
C ARG A 103 8.71 -6.66 8.18
N GLN A 104 9.12 -5.61 8.90
CA GLN A 104 8.68 -5.39 10.29
C GLN A 104 7.16 -5.26 10.39
N LYS A 105 6.54 -4.50 9.48
CA LYS A 105 5.08 -4.35 9.39
C LYS A 105 4.37 -5.71 9.29
N ILE A 106 4.88 -6.60 8.43
CA ILE A 106 4.29 -7.94 8.27
C ILE A 106 4.47 -8.81 9.51
N TYR A 107 5.61 -8.72 10.20
CA TYR A 107 5.78 -9.41 11.48
C TYR A 107 4.75 -8.95 12.51
N HIS A 108 4.52 -7.65 12.63
CA HIS A 108 3.50 -7.11 13.53
C HIS A 108 2.09 -7.57 13.14
N LEU A 109 1.75 -7.58 11.85
CA LEU A 109 0.46 -8.09 11.36
C LEU A 109 0.27 -9.57 11.72
N ARG A 110 1.25 -10.43 11.43
CA ARG A 110 1.22 -11.86 11.77
C ARG A 110 1.07 -12.08 13.28
N MET A 111 1.77 -11.29 14.11
CA MET A 111 1.66 -11.38 15.57
C MET A 111 0.27 -10.96 16.06
N LYS A 112 -0.31 -9.89 15.49
CA LYS A 112 -1.67 -9.45 15.80
C LYS A 112 -2.70 -10.52 15.46
N GLU A 113 -2.57 -11.15 14.29
CA GLU A 113 -3.45 -12.25 13.86
C GLU A 113 -3.37 -13.45 14.80
N LYS A 114 -2.16 -13.86 15.18
CA LYS A 114 -1.96 -14.93 16.17
C LYS A 114 -2.62 -14.61 17.51
N ARG A 115 -2.58 -13.35 17.96
CA ARG A 115 -3.26 -12.91 19.19
C ARG A 115 -4.78 -12.97 19.07
N LEU A 116 -5.32 -12.61 17.91
CA LEU A 116 -6.77 -12.65 17.65
C LEU A 116 -7.30 -14.10 17.50
N GLN A 117 -6.45 -15.04 17.06
CA GLN A 117 -6.81 -16.45 16.88
C GLN A 117 -6.68 -17.29 18.15
N LYS A 118 -5.90 -16.85 19.15
CA LYS A 118 -5.88 -17.53 20.46
C LYS A 118 -7.22 -17.25 21.17
N PRO A 119 -8.04 -18.26 21.50
CA PRO A 119 -9.18 -18.03 22.37
C PRO A 119 -8.68 -17.42 23.68
N ALA A 120 -9.39 -16.42 24.18
CA ALA A 120 -9.14 -15.92 25.51
C ALA A 120 -9.38 -17.10 26.47
N ASN A 121 -8.32 -17.72 26.98
CA ASN A 121 -8.41 -18.63 28.11
C ASN A 121 -9.04 -17.80 29.25
N LYS A 122 -10.33 -18.01 29.47
CA LYS A 122 -11.05 -17.67 30.70
C LYS A 122 -11.28 -18.98 31.43
#